data_AF-A0A1S1TMX7-F1
#
_entry.id   AF-A0A1S1TMX7-F1
#
_cell.length_a   1.000
_cell.length_b   1.000
_cell.length_c   1.000
_cell.angle_alpha   90.00
_cell.angle_beta   90.00
_cell.angle_gamma   90.00
#
_symmetry.space_group_name_H-M   'P 1'
#
loop_
_entity.id
_entity.type
_entity.pdbx_description
1 polymer ?
#
loop_
_entity_poly.entity_id
_entity_poly.type
_entity_poly.pdbx_seq_one_letter_code
_entity_poly.pdbx_strand_id
1 'polypeptide(L)' 'MNWRDDNYRILLMCGEVDVGAVYPPIGGKARVWRWRVWVTESGHPAAGSERSEKRAREQVEGRFRAFLGAARLSQEGGAA' A
#
# COMPACT_ATOMS: atom_id res chain seq x y z
N MET A 1 -3.76 1.39 -10.20
CA MET A 1 -3.44 1.74 -8.80
C MET A 1 -3.17 3.23 -8.71
N ASN A 2 -3.70 3.93 -7.71
CA ASN A 2 -3.43 5.36 -7.47
C ASN A 2 -3.09 5.60 -5.99
N TRP A 3 -2.23 6.56 -5.70
CA TRP A 3 -1.93 6.98 -4.33
C TRP A 3 -2.66 8.27 -4.00
N ARG A 4 -3.34 8.32 -2.85
CA ARG A 4 -4.05 9.50 -2.35
C ARG A 4 -3.51 9.90 -0.99
N ASP A 5 -3.13 11.16 -0.83
CA ASP A 5 -2.74 11.73 0.47
C ASP A 5 -3.99 12.01 1.31
N ASP A 6 -4.18 11.24 2.38
CA ASP A 6 -5.12 11.55 3.45
C ASP A 6 -4.32 12.16 4.62
N ASN A 7 -4.88 13.12 5.37
CA ASN A 7 -4.19 13.93 6.39
C ASN A 7 -3.12 13.23 7.27
N TYR A 8 -3.25 11.93 7.56
CA TYR A 8 -2.37 11.13 8.41
C TYR A 8 -1.73 9.92 7.73
N ARG A 9 -2.03 9.64 6.46
CA ARG A 9 -1.55 8.47 5.71
C ARG A 9 -1.62 8.70 4.20
N ILE A 10 -0.76 8.05 3.45
CA ILE A 10 -0.87 8.00 1.99
C ILE A 10 -1.48 6.64 1.64
N LEU A 11 -2.66 6.66 1.03
CA LEU A 11 -3.51 5.51 0.76
C LEU A 11 -3.29 4.99 -0.66
N LEU A 12 -3.05 3.69 -0.82
CA LEU A 12 -3.07 3.00 -2.10
C LEU A 12 -4.51 2.58 -2.41
N MET A 13 -5.00 3.05 -3.55
CA MET A 13 -6.30 2.75 -4.12
C MET A 13 -6.16 1.85 -5.35
N CYS A 14 -7.11 0.92 -5.52
CA CYS A 14 -7.36 0.21 -6.77
C CYS A 14 -8.84 0.40 -7.14
N GLY A 15 -9.10 1.28 -8.12
CA GLY A 15 -10.45 1.81 -8.31
C GLY A 15 -10.91 2.53 -7.04
N GLU A 16 -12.10 2.16 -6.56
CA GLU A 16 -12.69 2.66 -5.32
C GLU A 16 -12.31 1.85 -4.06
N VAL A 17 -11.39 0.88 -4.18
CA VAL A 17 -11.00 -0.01 -3.07
C VAL A 17 -9.72 0.47 -2.38
N ASP A 18 -9.80 0.67 -1.06
CA ASP A 18 -8.65 0.87 -0.18
C ASP A 18 -7.82 -0.43 -0.08
N VAL A 19 -6.61 -0.43 -0.63
CA VAL A 19 -5.74 -1.62 -0.68
C VAL A 19 -4.72 -1.64 0.45
N GLY A 20 -4.10 -0.49 0.71
CA GLY A 20 -3.05 -0.36 1.73
C GLY A 20 -2.73 1.10 2.00
N ALA A 21 -1.85 1.37 2.96
CA ALA A 21 -1.41 2.72 3.24
C ALA A 21 0.03 2.75 3.75
N VAL A 22 0.70 3.88 3.53
CA VAL A 22 1.96 4.25 4.18
C VAL A 22 1.72 5.43 5.12
N TYR A 23 2.42 5.45 6.23
CA TYR A 23 2.27 6.45 7.28
C TYR A 23 3.61 7.16 7.48
N PRO A 24 3.66 8.49 7.29
CA PRO A 24 4.87 9.25 7.51
C PRO A 24 5.32 9.16 8.98
N PRO A 25 6.62 9.32 9.27
CA PRO A 25 7.11 9.45 10.63
C PRO A 25 6.55 10.73 11.28
N ILE A 26 5.77 10.59 12.35
CA ILE A 26 5.16 11.72 13.06
C ILE A 26 6.04 12.15 14.24
N GLY A 27 6.15 13.46 14.46
CA GLY A 27 6.63 14.04 15.73
C GLY A 27 8.14 13.94 15.98
N GLY A 28 8.97 13.84 14.94
CA GLY A 28 10.44 13.92 15.02
C GLY A 28 11.16 12.77 15.73
N LYS A 29 10.44 11.93 16.49
CA LYS A 29 10.97 10.75 17.20
C LYS A 29 10.92 9.48 16.35
N ALA A 30 9.88 9.34 15.52
CA ALA A 30 9.79 8.24 14.56
C ALA A 30 10.79 8.47 13.42
N ARG A 31 11.57 7.45 13.08
CA ARG A 31 12.55 7.49 11.96
C ARG A 31 12.17 6.55 10.81
N VAL A 32 10.97 6.00 10.86
CA VAL A 32 10.51 4.97 9.93
C VAL A 32 9.14 5.29 9.36
N TRP A 33 8.96 4.93 8.11
CA TRP A 33 7.71 4.93 7.38
C TRP A 33 6.99 3.63 7.66
N ARG A 34 5.86 3.68 8.36
CA ARG A 34 5.06 2.47 8.61
C ARG A 34 4.22 2.19 7.39
N TRP A 35 3.91 0.93 7.14
CA TRP A 35 3.03 0.53 6.06
C TRP A 35 2.07 -0.57 6.50
N ARG A 36 0.90 -0.63 5.87
CA ARG A 36 -0.10 -1.68 6.03
C ARG A 36 -0.71 -2.00 4.67
N VAL A 37 -1.02 -3.26 4.42
CA VAL A 37 -1.82 -3.74 3.28
C VAL A 37 -2.93 -4.62 3.81
N TRP A 38 -4.15 -4.41 3.34
CA TRP A 38 -5.35 -5.15 3.78
C TRP A 38 -5.68 -6.30 2.84
N VAL A 39 -5.36 -6.15 1.56
CA VAL A 39 -5.61 -7.17 0.53
C VAL A 39 -4.29 -7.85 0.16
N THR A 40 -4.12 -9.09 0.62
CA THR A 40 -2.91 -9.90 0.41
C THR A 40 -3.28 -11.27 -0.13
N GLU A 41 -2.31 -11.99 -0.69
CA GLU A 41 -2.47 -13.36 -1.19
C GLU A 41 -3.04 -14.33 -0.13
N SER A 42 -2.65 -14.19 1.14
CA SER A 42 -3.12 -15.06 2.22
C SER A 42 -4.50 -14.66 2.78
N GLY A 43 -5.07 -13.54 2.30
CA GLY A 43 -6.28 -12.95 2.88
C GLY A 43 -6.06 -12.29 4.25
N HIS A 44 -4.83 -12.30 4.78
CA HIS A 44 -4.50 -11.69 6.06
C HIS A 44 -3.81 -10.34 5.86
N PRO A 45 -4.23 -9.28 6.57
CA PRO A 45 -3.53 -8.00 6.54
C PRO A 45 -2.06 -8.15 6.93
N ALA A 46 -1.18 -7.43 6.23
CA ALA A 46 0.25 -7.37 6.56
C ALA A 46 0.67 -5.94 6.87
N ALA A 47 1.67 -5.77 7.72
CA ALA A 47 2.19 -4.47 8.11
C ALA A 47 3.69 -4.53 8.39
N GLY A 48 4.35 -3.38 8.35
CA GLY A 48 5.76 -3.25 8.67
C GLY A 48 6.22 -1.80 8.68
N SER A 49 7.54 -1.62 8.60
CA SER A 49 8.16 -0.30 8.58
C SER A 49 9.42 -0.28 7.73
N GLU A 50 9.66 0.84 7.07
CA GLU A 50 10.81 1.05 6.19
C GLU A 50 11.51 2.37 6.50
N ARG A 51 12.76 2.51 6.05
CA ARG A 51 13.54 3.74 6.27
C ARG A 51 13.15 4.88 5.32
N SER A 52 12.40 4.61 4.26
CA SER A 52 11.95 5.61 3.30
C SER A 52 10.52 5.36 2.84
N GLU A 53 9.85 6.43 2.43
CA GLU A 53 8.52 6.37 1.85
C GLU A 53 8.47 5.43 0.64
N LYS A 54 9.45 5.57 -0.26
CA LYS A 54 9.56 4.74 -1.46
C LYS A 54 9.54 3.25 -1.14
N ARG A 55 10.36 2.81 -0.18
CA ARG A 55 10.39 1.41 0.25
C ARG A 55 9.09 0.98 0.89
N ALA A 56 8.47 1.84 1.71
CA ALA A 56 7.18 1.56 2.30
C ALA A 56 6.10 1.35 1.22
N ARG A 57 6.09 2.18 0.18
CA ARG A 57 5.17 2.06 -0.97
C ARG A 57 5.43 0.76 -1.75
N GLU A 58 6.70 0.44 -2.02
CA GLU A 58 7.10 -0.82 -2.68
C GLU A 58 6.60 -2.06 -1.93
N GLN A 59 6.61 -2.04 -0.59
CA GLN A 59 6.10 -3.16 0.22
C GLN A 59 4.58 -3.35 0.09
N VAL A 60 3.82 -2.26 -0.02
CA VAL A 60 2.36 -2.29 -0.21
C VAL A 60 2.03 -2.75 -1.62
N GLU A 61 2.63 -2.13 -2.64
CA GLU A 61 2.41 -2.48 -4.05
C GLU A 61 2.81 -3.92 -4.36
N GLY A 62 3.97 -4.37 -3.88
CA GLY A 62 4.47 -5.72 -4.12
C GLY A 62 3.52 -6.79 -3.59
N ARG A 63 2.99 -6.60 -2.38
CA ARG A 63 2.02 -7.54 -1.78
C ARG A 63 0.67 -7.53 -2.49
N PHE A 64 0.21 -6.37 -2.93
CA PHE A 64 -1.02 -6.30 -3.70
C PHE A 64 -0.87 -6.92 -5.10
N ARG A 65 0.28 -6.71 -5.77
CA ARG A 65 0.59 -7.39 -7.04
C ARG A 65 0.64 -8.92 -6.87
N ALA A 66 1.20 -9.41 -5.76
CA ALA A 66 1.18 -10.84 -5.45
C ALA A 66 -0.26 -11.36 -5.29
N PHE A 67 -1.12 -10.62 -4.57
CA PHE A 67 -2.54 -10.93 -4.50
C PHE A 67 -3.21 -10.99 -5.89
N LEU A 68 -3.00 -9.98 -6.74
CA LEU A 68 -3.57 -9.96 -8.09
C LEU A 68 -3.10 -11.17 -8.91
N GLY A 69 -1.81 -11.51 -8.84
CA GLY A 69 -1.25 -12.70 -9.47
C GLY A 69 -1.90 -14.00 -8.96
N ALA A 70 -2.03 -14.17 -7.64
CA ALA A 70 -2.66 -15.33 -7.04
C ALA A 70 -4.15 -15.45 -7.39
N ALA A 71 -4.86 -14.33 -7.47
CA ALA A 71 -6.27 -14.26 -7.86
C ALA A 71 -6.50 -14.41 -9.38
N ARG A 72 -5.43 -14.51 -10.18
CA ARG A 72 -5.48 -14.46 -11.66
C ARG A 72 -6.18 -13.21 -12.20
N LEU A 73 -6.06 -12.11 -11.47
CA LEU A 73 -6.58 -10.80 -11.87
C LEU A 73 -5.47 -10.01 -12.55
N SER A 74 -5.71 -9.51 -13.75
CA SER A 74 -4.90 -8.46 -14.36
C SER A 74 -5.44 -7.10 -13.93
N GLN A 75 -4.55 -6.11 -13.76
CA GLN A 75 -4.99 -4.73 -13.59
C GLN A 75 -5.44 -4.20 -14.96
N GLU A 76 -6.70 -4.41 -15.32
CA GLU A 76 -7.33 -3.69 -16.43
C GLU A 76 -7.95 -2.39 -15.90
N GLY A 77 -7.52 -1.24 -16.44
CA GLY A 77 -8.09 0.06 -16.09
C GLY A 77 -7.06 1.18 -16.04
N GLY A 78 -6.87 1.83 -17.18
CA GLY A 78 -6.04 3.01 -17.36
C GLY A 78 -6.22 3.65 -18.73
N ALA A 79 -7.46 3.88 -19.17
CA ALA A 79 -7.80 4.81 -20.24
C ALA A 79 -9.32 5.04 -20.31
N ALA A 80 -9.76 6.22 -19.88
CA ALA A 80 -10.62 7.15 -20.62
C ALA A 80 -10.60 8.49 -19.88
#